data_AF-A0A3B9L3B4-F1
#
_entry.id   AF-A0A3B9L3B4-F1
#
_cell.length_a   1.000
_cell.length_b   1.000
_cell.length_c   1.000
_cell.angle_alpha   90.00
_cell.angle_beta   90.00
_cell.angle_gamma   90.00
#
_symmetry.space_group_name_H-M   'P 1'
#
loop_
_entity.id
_entity.type
_entity.pdbx_description
1 polymer ?
#
loop_
_entity_poly.entity_id
_entity_poly.type
_entity_poly.pdbx_seq_one_letter_code
_entity_poly.pdbx_strand_id
1 'polypeptide(L)' 'FATEPGKTAADDGIYSEELANLISTLDDPANVVFKRVQDAVAARTGQKQRPVYTDGTTGGDFYFLQDDE' A
#
# COMPACT_ATOMS: atom_id res chain seq x y z
N PHE A 1 0.44 -1.37 -7.10
CA PHE A 1 1.59 -2.13 -7.64
C PHE A 1 2.77 -2.01 -6.68
N ALA A 2 3.54 -3.09 -6.50
CA ALA A 2 4.65 -3.14 -5.55
C ALA A 2 5.81 -2.19 -5.90
N THR A 3 6.00 -1.86 -7.18
CA THR A 3 6.96 -0.87 -7.66
C THR A 3 6.46 -0.24 -8.98
N GLU A 4 7.19 0.74 -9.50
CA GLU A 4 6.89 1.38 -10.78
C GLU A 4 6.89 0.38 -11.95
N PRO A 5 6.01 0.55 -12.95
CA PRO A 5 6.01 -0.28 -14.15
C PRO A 5 7.40 -0.30 -14.82
N GLY A 6 7.89 -1.50 -15.14
CA GLY A 6 9.21 -1.68 -15.74
C GLY A 6 10.38 -1.74 -14.75
N LYS A 7 10.12 -1.62 -13.43
CA LYS A 7 11.12 -1.88 -12.38
C LYS A 7 10.83 -3.20 -11.67
N THR A 8 11.89 -3.88 -11.24
CA THR A 8 11.78 -5.08 -10.39
C THR A 8 11.56 -4.63 -8.96
N ALA A 9 10.54 -5.15 -8.28
CA ALA A 9 10.37 -4.94 -6.85
C ALA A 9 11.56 -5.59 -6.12
N ALA A 10 11.97 -5.05 -4.97
CA ALA A 10 12.92 -5.79 -4.13
C ALA A 10 12.21 -7.10 -3.73
N ASP A 11 12.83 -8.24 -4.06
CA ASP A 11 12.25 -9.59 -4.07
C ASP A 11 11.97 -10.16 -2.65
N ASP A 12 11.81 -9.28 -1.66
CA ASP A 12 11.78 -9.62 -0.24
C ASP A 12 10.36 -9.59 0.36
N GLY A 13 9.31 -9.44 -0.46
CA GLY A 13 7.93 -9.40 0.04
C GLY A 13 7.56 -8.14 0.85
N ILE A 14 8.47 -7.15 0.95
CA ILE A 14 8.32 -5.93 1.76
C ILE A 14 6.99 -5.21 1.51
N TYR A 15 6.57 -5.08 0.25
CA TYR A 15 5.28 -4.45 -0.07
C TYR A 15 4.10 -5.18 0.57
N SER A 16 4.09 -6.51 0.50
CA SER A 16 3.00 -7.33 1.05
C SER A 16 3.00 -7.29 2.58
N GLU A 17 4.17 -7.28 3.22
CA GLU A 17 4.28 -7.11 4.68
C GLU A 17 3.73 -5.77 5.14
N GLU A 18 4.16 -4.66 4.52
CA GLU A 18 3.69 -3.33 4.88
C GLU A 18 2.19 -3.17 4.61
N LEU A 19 1.69 -3.77 3.53
CA LEU A 19 0.25 -3.80 3.26
C LEU A 19 -0.52 -4.58 4.32
N ALA A 20 -0.06 -5.76 4.73
CA ALA A 20 -0.71 -6.56 5.77
C ALA A 20 -0.72 -5.84 7.13
N ASN A 21 0.34 -5.10 7.46
CA ASN A 21 0.43 -4.31 8.69
C ASN A 21 -0.51 -3.09 8.69
N LEU A 22 -0.73 -2.49 7.52
CA LEU A 22 -1.51 -1.25 7.40
C LEU A 22 -2.98 -1.48 7.03
N ILE A 23 -3.32 -2.62 6.42
CA ILE A 23 -4.72 -2.93 6.11
C ILE A 23 -5.55 -3.13 7.40
N SER A 24 -4.91 -3.46 8.51
CA SER A 24 -5.54 -3.52 9.84
C SER A 24 -5.79 -2.15 10.49
N THR A 25 -5.39 -1.03 9.86
CA THR A 25 -5.76 0.31 10.35
C THR A 25 -7.07 0.74 9.70
N LEU A 26 -8.19 0.25 10.25
CA LEU A 26 -9.50 0.18 9.59
C LEU A 26 -10.27 1.50 9.51
N ASP A 27 -9.91 2.47 10.34
CA ASP A 27 -10.56 3.79 10.35
C ASP A 27 -10.16 4.65 9.16
N ASP A 28 -9.07 4.29 8.47
CA ASP A 28 -8.56 5.04 7.34
C ASP A 28 -9.14 4.52 6.01
N PRO A 29 -9.48 5.43 5.08
CA PRO A 29 -9.88 5.02 3.75
C PRO A 29 -8.71 4.39 2.98
N ALA A 30 -9.03 3.52 2.02
CA ALA A 30 -8.09 2.68 1.30
C ALA A 30 -7.00 3.50 0.59
N ASN A 31 -7.33 4.68 0.06
CA ASN A 31 -6.38 5.61 -0.54
C ASN A 31 -5.30 6.07 0.48
N VAL A 32 -5.69 6.33 1.73
CA VAL A 32 -4.80 6.70 2.83
C VAL A 32 -3.94 5.51 3.23
N VAL A 33 -4.53 4.31 3.35
CA VAL A 33 -3.79 3.06 3.62
C VAL A 33 -2.73 2.83 2.56
N PHE A 34 -3.08 2.87 1.27
CA PHE A 34 -2.11 2.68 0.18
C PHE A 34 -1.03 3.75 0.15
N LYS A 35 -1.34 5.00 0.48
CA LYS A 35 -0.33 6.06 0.60
C LYS A 35 0.65 5.78 1.74
N ARG A 36 0.18 5.30 2.88
CA ARG A 36 1.05 4.90 4.00
C ARG A 36 1.94 3.72 3.63
N VAL A 37 1.42 2.74 2.89
CA VAL A 37 2.22 1.61 2.38
C VAL A 37 3.33 2.11 1.45
N GLN A 38 3.04 3.09 0.57
CA GLN A 38 4.07 3.69 -0.28
C GLN A 38 5.20 4.33 0.54
N ASP A 39 4.83 5.14 1.53
CA ASP A 39 5.79 5.83 2.39
C ASP A 39 6.63 4.85 3.22
N ALA A 40 6.00 3.80 3.76
CA ALA A 40 6.68 2.76 4.55
C ALA A 40 7.68 1.95 3.71
N VAL A 41 7.27 1.49 2.52
CA VAL A 41 8.15 0.75 1.61
C VAL A 41 9.31 1.63 1.13
N ALA A 42 9.02 2.90 0.80
CA ALA A 42 10.06 3.84 0.38
C ALA A 42 11.06 4.14 1.51
N ALA A 43 10.59 4.30 2.76
CA ALA A 43 11.45 4.48 3.92
C ALA A 43 12.32 3.24 4.18
N ARG A 44 11.71 2.05 4.20
CA ARG A 44 12.38 0.78 4.51
C ARG A 44 13.40 0.36 3.45
N THR A 45 13.15 0.67 2.18
CA THR A 45 14.07 0.35 1.07
C THR A 45 15.08 1.47 0.78
N GLY A 46 15.07 2.56 1.53
CA GLY A 46 15.94 3.72 1.26
C GLY A 46 15.66 4.35 -0.11
N GLN A 47 14.39 4.48 -0.48
CA GLN A 47 13.88 5.02 -1.75
C GLN A 47 14.20 4.17 -2.99
N LYS A 48 14.70 2.94 -2.82
CA LYS A 48 14.99 2.03 -3.94
C LYS A 48 13.74 1.42 -4.56
N GLN A 49 12.70 1.20 -3.74
CA GLN A 49 11.41 0.73 -4.18
C GLN A 49 10.36 1.79 -3.84
N ARG A 50 9.53 2.09 -4.84
CA ARG A 50 8.43 3.03 -4.67
C ARG A 50 7.16 2.41 -5.21
N PRO A 51 6.27 1.92 -4.33
CA PRO A 51 4.99 1.38 -4.77
C PRO A 51 4.18 2.46 -5.48
N VAL A 52 3.37 2.03 -6.45
CA VAL A 52 2.51 2.91 -7.22
C VAL A 52 1.07 2.50 -7.00
N TYR A 53 0.25 3.46 -6.57
CA TYR A 53 -1.18 3.34 -6.44
C TYR A 53 -1.82 4.39 -7.35
N THR A 54 -2.68 3.92 -8.25
CA THR A 54 -3.49 4.76 -9.12
C THR A 54 -4.93 4.52 -8.73
N ASP A 55 -5.58 5.55 -8.22
CA ASP A 55 -7.01 5.51 -7.91
C ASP A 55 -7.81 5.77 -9.19
N GLY A 56 -8.60 4.78 -9.59
CA GLY A 56 -9.53 4.87 -10.72
C GLY A 56 -10.99 5.01 -10.28
N THR A 57 -11.25 5.15 -8.98
CA THR A 57 -12.60 5.22 -8.44
C THR A 57 -13.25 6.55 -8.80
N THR A 58 -14.53 6.49 -9.18
CA THR A 58 -15.29 7.68 -9.59
C THR A 58 -15.99 8.29 -8.38
N GLY A 59 -15.18 8.85 -7.45
CA GLY A 59 -15.64 9.57 -6.26
C GLY A 59 -16.04 8.68 -5.07
N GLY A 60 -15.68 9.15 -3.86
CA GLY A 60 -15.98 8.50 -2.57
C GLY A 60 -14.75 7.91 -1.88
N ASP A 61 -14.83 7.80 -0.55
CA ASP A 61 -13.83 7.10 0.25
C ASP A 61 -14.23 5.62 0.38
N PHE A 62 -13.30 4.72 0.08
CA PHE A 62 -13.49 3.27 0.20
C PHE A 62 -12.84 2.79 1.48
N TYR A 63 -13.47 1.88 2.21
CA TYR A 63 -12.97 1.36 3.48
C TYR A 63 -12.83 -0.15 3.38
N PHE A 64 -11.83 -0.69 4.08
CA PHE A 64 -11.70 -2.14 4.26
C PHE A 64 -12.66 -2.57 5.37
N LEU A 65 -13.48 -3.58 5.10
CA LEU A 65 -14.29 -4.23 6.12
C LEU A 65 -13.42 -5.27 6.81
N GLN A 66 -13.41 -5.26 8.14
CA GLN A 66 -12.88 -6.38 8.90
C GLN A 66 -13.97 -7.45 9.01
N ASP A 67 -13.59 -8.70 8.80
CA ASP A 67 -14.45 -9.83 9.15
C ASP A 67 -14.26 -10.07 10.66
N ASP A 68 -15.29 -9.78 11.45
CA ASP A 68 -15.34 -10.11 12.88
C ASP A 68 -15.69 -11.61 13.00
N GLU A 69 -14.70 -12.50 12.93
CA GLU A 69 -14.87 -13.92 13.33
C GLU A 69 -14.96 -14.09 14.85
#